data_AF-A0A845BNG3-F1
#
_entry.id   AF-A0A845BNG3-F1
#
_cell.length_a   1.000
_cell.length_b   1.000
_cell.length_c   1.000
_cell.angle_alpha   90.00
_cell.angle_beta   90.00
_cell.angle_gamma   90.00
#
_symmetry.space_group_name_H-M   'P 1'
#
loop_
_entity.id
_entity.type
_entity.pdbx_description
1 polymer ?
#
loop_
_entity_poly.entity_id
_entity_poly.type
_entity_poly.pdbx_seq_one_letter_code
_entity_poly.pdbx_strand_id
1 'polypeptide(L)'
;MVCVKTTGRLANTQAGPSPYRHNTMKLDDVTELLPESIRDIAQLIGFPAALALVQAMGGTTFKVPKGRTPEGIALFQWVSEIIGQREAGVIARHYGGSVIYIPRCYDALLELRDRELRARFDSLTTGQSANISVRELAGRFKLADRTIWRILKRPSRVPDPTQPSLF
;
A
#
# COMPACT_ATOMS: atom_id res chain seq x y z
N MET A 1 -11.42 -7.98 60.04
CA MET A 1 -11.48 -9.24 59.26
C MET A 1 -12.92 -9.31 58.77
N VAL A 2 -13.24 -8.86 57.55
CA VAL A 2 -13.11 -9.62 56.30
C VAL A 2 -12.87 -8.68 55.11
N CYS A 3 -11.96 -9.13 54.26
CA CYS A 3 -11.55 -8.56 52.97
C CYS A 3 -12.67 -8.69 51.93
N VAL A 4 -12.99 -7.63 51.20
CA VAL A 4 -13.71 -7.74 49.91
C VAL A 4 -12.98 -6.89 48.88
N LYS A 5 -12.64 -7.56 47.79
CA LYS A 5 -11.60 -7.24 46.82
C LYS A 5 -12.03 -6.14 45.86
N THR A 6 -11.15 -5.16 45.67
CA THR A 6 -11.10 -4.27 44.52
C THR A 6 -11.01 -5.10 43.25
N THR A 7 -12.03 -5.02 42.38
CA THR A 7 -11.93 -5.58 41.02
C THR A 7 -12.36 -4.51 40.03
N GLY A 8 -11.37 -3.78 39.52
CA GLY A 8 -11.53 -2.91 38.37
C GLY A 8 -11.91 -3.75 37.16
N ARG A 9 -13.16 -3.63 36.72
CA ARG A 9 -13.62 -4.20 35.46
C ARG A 9 -13.24 -3.21 34.36
N LEU A 10 -12.08 -3.44 33.75
CA LEU A 10 -11.71 -2.80 32.49
C LEU A 10 -12.81 -3.14 31.48
N ALA A 11 -13.61 -2.14 31.11
CA ALA A 11 -14.53 -2.23 30.00
C ALA A 11 -13.69 -2.42 28.73
N ASN A 12 -13.59 -3.67 28.31
CA ASN A 12 -12.93 -4.07 27.08
C ASN A 12 -13.73 -3.46 25.92
N THR A 13 -13.17 -2.43 25.29
CA THR A 13 -13.68 -1.76 24.10
C THR A 13 -13.73 -2.75 22.95
N GLN A 14 -14.84 -3.47 22.79
CA GLN A 14 -15.14 -4.15 21.54
C GLN A 14 -15.72 -3.12 20.57
N ALA A 15 -14.83 -2.46 19.83
CA ALA A 15 -15.19 -1.82 18.58
C ALA A 15 -15.74 -2.91 17.65
N GLY A 16 -17.03 -2.80 17.29
CA GLY A 16 -17.70 -3.74 16.39
C GLY A 16 -17.01 -3.81 15.02
N PRO A 17 -17.25 -4.87 14.24
CA PRO A 17 -16.65 -5.02 12.91
C PRO A 17 -17.12 -3.87 12.01
N SER A 18 -16.16 -3.04 11.56
CA SER A 18 -16.39 -2.03 10.54
C SER A 18 -17.01 -2.69 9.29
N PRO A 19 -18.17 -2.23 8.80
CA PRO A 19 -18.88 -2.85 7.67
C PRO A 19 -18.17 -2.68 6.31
N TYR A 20 -17.02 -1.99 6.29
CA TYR A 20 -16.22 -1.80 5.08
C TYR A 20 -14.86 -2.46 5.26
N ARG A 21 -14.81 -3.79 5.05
CA ARG A 21 -13.55 -4.47 4.74
C ARG A 21 -12.99 -3.84 3.48
N HIS A 22 -12.07 -2.89 3.65
CA HIS A 22 -11.24 -2.42 2.55
C HIS A 22 -10.36 -3.62 2.18
N ASN A 23 -10.62 -4.21 1.01
CA ASN A 23 -9.67 -5.13 0.41
C ASN A 23 -8.47 -4.28 -0.02
N THR A 24 -7.55 -4.01 0.90
CA THR A 24 -6.33 -3.27 0.63
C THR A 24 -5.50 -4.14 -0.30
N MET A 25 -5.59 -3.90 -1.61
CA MET A 25 -4.80 -4.62 -2.60
C MET A 25 -3.33 -4.43 -2.27
N LYS A 26 -2.61 -5.55 -2.19
CA LYS A 26 -1.25 -5.57 -1.64
C LYS A 26 -0.26 -5.47 -2.78
N LEU A 27 0.90 -4.91 -2.49
CA LEU A 27 1.99 -4.83 -3.47
C LEU A 27 2.40 -6.23 -3.98
N ASP A 28 2.19 -7.26 -3.16
CA ASP A 28 2.34 -8.69 -3.44
C ASP A 28 1.56 -9.11 -4.70
N ASP A 29 0.37 -8.55 -4.93
CA ASP A 29 -0.55 -8.93 -6.02
C ASP A 29 -0.09 -8.45 -7.41
N VAL A 30 0.95 -7.60 -7.46
CA VAL A 30 1.50 -6.99 -8.68
C VAL A 30 3.02 -7.17 -8.77
N THR A 31 3.55 -8.20 -8.11
CA THR A 31 5.00 -8.47 -8.03
C THR A 31 5.67 -8.55 -9.41
N GLU A 32 4.97 -9.05 -10.43
CA GLU A 32 5.47 -9.15 -11.80
C GLU A 32 5.69 -7.78 -12.49
N LEU A 33 4.98 -6.74 -12.06
CA LEU A 33 5.13 -5.37 -12.56
C LEU A 33 6.19 -4.58 -11.79
N LEU A 34 6.74 -5.13 -10.71
CA LEU A 34 7.73 -4.46 -9.90
C LEU A 34 9.13 -4.60 -10.50
N PRO A 35 9.90 -3.50 -10.55
CA PRO A 35 11.33 -3.57 -10.84
C PRO A 35 12.04 -4.48 -9.84
N GLU A 36 13.10 -5.16 -10.31
CA GLU A 36 13.90 -6.09 -9.51
C GLU A 36 14.38 -5.47 -8.19
N SER A 37 14.92 -4.25 -8.22
CA SER A 37 15.39 -3.57 -7.01
C SER A 37 14.31 -3.39 -5.94
N ILE A 38 13.05 -3.18 -6.32
CA ILE A 38 11.94 -3.06 -5.37
C ILE A 38 11.50 -4.42 -4.85
N ARG A 39 11.59 -5.48 -5.68
CA ARG A 39 11.34 -6.86 -5.21
C ARG A 39 12.35 -7.26 -4.15
N ASP A 40 13.63 -6.94 -4.35
CA ASP A 40 14.69 -7.22 -3.37
C ASP A 40 14.45 -6.46 -2.05
N ILE A 41 14.11 -5.17 -2.14
CA ILE A 41 13.76 -4.37 -0.96
C ILE A 41 12.53 -4.97 -0.27
N ALA A 42 11.49 -5.35 -1.01
CA ALA A 42 10.28 -5.96 -0.44
C ALA A 42 10.56 -7.31 0.24
N GLN A 43 11.46 -8.13 -0.29
CA GLN A 43 11.91 -9.35 0.39
C GLN A 43 12.66 -9.05 1.70
N LEU A 44 13.36 -7.92 1.76
CA LEU A 44 14.17 -7.52 2.91
C LEU A 44 13.35 -6.89 4.05
N ILE A 45 12.41 -5.99 3.74
CA ILE A 45 11.64 -5.22 4.75
C ILE A 45 10.14 -5.53 4.76
N GLY A 46 9.67 -6.35 3.82
CA GLY A 46 8.25 -6.61 3.58
C GLY A 46 7.62 -5.64 2.59
N PHE A 47 6.61 -6.12 1.88
CA PHE A 47 5.85 -5.36 0.88
C PHE A 47 5.17 -4.07 1.41
N PRO A 48 4.58 -4.03 2.62
CA PRO A 48 3.96 -2.80 3.12
C PRO A 48 4.97 -1.66 3.30
N ALA A 49 6.15 -1.96 3.86
CA ALA A 49 7.21 -0.99 4.05
C ALA A 49 7.86 -0.58 2.72
N ALA A 50 8.03 -1.52 1.79
CA ALA A 50 8.51 -1.21 0.45
C ALA A 50 7.54 -0.30 -0.32
N LEU A 51 6.23 -0.51 -0.19
CA LEU A 51 5.22 0.38 -0.78
C LEU A 51 5.32 1.80 -0.21
N ALA A 52 5.39 1.94 1.11
CA ALA A 52 5.53 3.25 1.76
C ALA A 52 6.82 3.97 1.32
N LEU A 53 7.92 3.22 1.16
CA LEU A 53 9.18 3.74 0.64
C LEU A 53 9.02 4.30 -0.79
N VAL A 54 8.39 3.53 -1.67
CA VAL A 54 8.15 3.92 -3.08
C VAL A 54 7.20 5.11 -3.16
N GLN A 55 6.18 5.19 -2.31
CA GLN A 55 5.27 6.34 -2.27
C GLN A 55 5.98 7.63 -1.83
N ALA A 56 6.92 7.54 -0.89
CA ALA A 56 7.65 8.69 -0.37
C ALA A 56 8.82 9.13 -1.27
N MET A 57 9.58 8.18 -1.82
CA MET A 57 10.85 8.45 -2.53
C MET A 57 10.89 7.92 -3.96
N GLY A 58 9.77 7.45 -4.52
CA GLY A 58 9.71 6.94 -5.88
C GLY A 58 10.22 7.96 -6.91
N GLY A 59 11.14 7.52 -7.76
CA GLY A 59 11.77 8.33 -8.79
C GLY A 59 13.00 9.11 -8.33
N THR A 60 13.46 8.87 -7.10
CA THR A 60 14.61 9.58 -6.52
C THR A 60 15.78 8.65 -6.24
N THR A 61 16.96 9.27 -6.12
CA THR A 61 18.17 8.58 -5.70
C THR A 61 18.32 8.67 -4.19
N PHE A 62 18.26 7.52 -3.52
CA PHE A 62 18.37 7.41 -2.07
C PHE A 62 19.81 7.09 -1.66
N LYS A 63 20.44 8.05 -0.97
CA LYS A 63 21.76 7.86 -0.35
C LYS A 63 21.56 7.28 1.04
N VAL A 64 21.85 5.99 1.21
CA VAL A 64 21.53 5.29 2.45
C VAL A 64 22.51 5.72 3.54
N PRO A 65 22.05 6.39 4.61
CA PRO A 65 22.94 6.98 5.58
C PRO A 65 23.62 5.92 6.46
N LYS A 66 24.89 6.14 6.82
CA LYS A 66 25.61 5.36 7.85
C LYS A 66 25.40 5.90 9.28
N GLY A 67 24.56 6.94 9.46
CA GLY A 67 24.29 7.56 10.76
C GLY A 67 25.48 8.30 11.38
N ARG A 68 26.48 8.70 10.59
CA ARG A 68 27.71 9.37 11.07
C ARG A 68 27.66 10.90 10.97
N THR A 69 26.84 11.44 10.07
CA THR A 69 26.69 12.89 9.88
C THR A 69 25.31 13.34 10.35
N PRO A 70 25.14 14.62 10.75
CA PRO A 70 23.83 15.15 11.16
C PRO A 70 22.75 14.96 10.09
N GLU A 71 23.10 15.16 8.82
CA GLU A 71 22.17 15.00 7.69
C GLU A 71 21.77 13.53 7.51
N GLY A 72 22.72 12.61 7.70
CA GLY A 72 22.44 11.18 7.62
C GLY A 72 21.55 10.69 8.77
N ILE A 73 21.70 11.26 9.97
CA ILE A 73 20.84 10.96 11.12
C ILE A 73 19.42 11.46 10.86
N ALA A 74 19.27 12.70 10.37
CA ALA A 74 17.97 13.28 10.04
C ALA A 74 17.26 12.48 8.92
N LEU A 75 17.98 12.11 7.86
CA LEU A 75 17.43 11.27 6.80
C LEU A 75 16.99 9.90 7.31
N PHE A 76 17.79 9.27 8.17
CA PHE A 76 17.43 7.99 8.77
C PHE A 76 16.17 8.09 9.64
N GLN A 77 16.05 9.15 10.45
CA GLN A 77 14.85 9.40 11.25
C GLN A 77 13.61 9.58 10.36
N TRP A 78 13.70 10.43 9.34
CA TRP A 78 12.60 10.66 8.40
C TRP A 78 12.17 9.37 7.68
N VAL A 79 13.12 8.55 7.21
CA VAL A 79 12.78 7.24 6.61
C VAL A 79 12.13 6.32 7.65
N SER A 80 12.62 6.31 8.88
CA SER A 80 12.08 5.48 9.96
C SER A 80 10.65 5.85 10.34
N GLU A 81 10.27 7.13 10.23
CA GLU A 81 8.89 7.59 10.43
C GLU A 81 7.93 7.04 9.35
N ILE A 82 8.44 6.83 8.14
CA ILE A 82 7.63 6.37 7.00
C ILE A 82 7.48 4.85 6.98
N ILE A 83 8.59 4.12 7.09
CA ILE A 83 8.60 2.66 6.90
C ILE A 83 8.70 1.87 8.22
N GLY A 84 8.98 2.55 9.33
CA GLY A 84 9.25 1.95 10.63
C GLY A 84 10.75 1.90 10.97
N GLN A 85 11.06 2.07 12.25
CA GLN A 85 12.43 2.08 12.77
C GLN A 85 13.18 0.78 12.49
N ARG A 86 12.49 -0.37 12.61
CA ARG A 86 13.10 -1.68 12.42
C ARG A 86 13.50 -1.89 10.96
N GLU A 87 12.59 -1.57 10.05
CA GLU A 87 12.70 -1.71 8.61
C GLU A 87 13.77 -0.76 8.07
N ALA A 88 13.76 0.51 8.50
CA ALA A 88 14.81 1.46 8.19
C ALA A 88 16.19 1.00 8.69
N GLY A 89 16.27 0.42 9.88
CA GLY A 89 17.49 -0.20 10.40
C GLY A 89 17.99 -1.37 9.54
N VAL A 90 17.10 -2.18 8.98
CA VAL A 90 17.46 -3.25 8.04
C VAL A 90 18.04 -2.67 6.75
N ILE A 91 17.40 -1.64 6.15
CA ILE A 91 17.92 -0.97 4.95
C ILE A 91 19.30 -0.37 5.22
N ALA A 92 19.46 0.35 6.34
CA ALA A 92 20.72 1.00 6.69
C ALA A 92 21.85 -0.02 6.91
N ARG A 93 21.55 -1.20 7.46
CA ARG A 93 22.54 -2.29 7.59
C ARG A 93 22.93 -2.90 6.25
N HIS A 94 21.97 -3.14 5.37
CA HIS A 94 22.20 -3.83 4.10
C HIS A 94 22.83 -2.91 3.04
N TYR A 95 22.32 -1.68 2.91
CA TYR A 95 22.71 -0.74 1.87
C TYR A 95 23.52 0.45 2.40
N GLY A 96 23.92 0.46 3.67
CA GLY A 96 24.59 1.59 4.33
C GLY A 96 25.81 2.14 3.58
N GLY A 97 25.74 3.42 3.19
CA GLY A 97 26.78 4.13 2.43
C GLY A 97 26.85 3.78 0.95
N SER A 98 25.86 3.06 0.43
CA SER A 98 25.61 2.96 -1.00
C SER A 98 24.59 4.02 -1.44
N VAL A 99 24.51 4.20 -2.76
CA VAL A 99 23.53 5.06 -3.41
C VAL A 99 22.63 4.16 -4.25
N ILE A 100 21.36 4.07 -3.89
CA ILE A 100 20.38 3.24 -4.58
C ILE A 100 19.32 4.10 -5.27
N TYR A 101 18.89 3.70 -6.46
CA TYR A 101 17.76 4.35 -7.12
C TYR A 101 16.46 3.68 -6.68
N ILE A 102 15.46 4.48 -6.32
CA ILE A 102 14.11 4.00 -5.96
C ILE A 102 13.17 4.23 -7.15
N PRO A 103 12.76 3.19 -7.89
CA PRO A 103 11.79 3.33 -8.97
C PRO A 103 10.42 3.80 -8.49
N ARG A 104 9.65 4.45 -9.37
CA ARG A 104 8.27 4.90 -9.07
C ARG A 104 7.23 3.78 -9.02
N CYS A 105 7.56 2.59 -9.52
CA CYS A 105 6.62 1.48 -9.70
C CYS A 105 5.30 1.89 -10.35
N TYR A 106 5.35 2.79 -11.33
CA TYR A 106 4.16 3.43 -11.89
C TYR A 106 3.13 2.42 -12.39
N ASP A 107 3.58 1.41 -13.15
CA ASP A 107 2.68 0.41 -13.72
C ASP A 107 2.05 -0.49 -12.65
N ALA A 108 2.81 -0.86 -11.61
CA ALA A 108 2.31 -1.64 -10.48
C ALA A 108 1.28 -0.86 -9.66
N LEU A 109 1.57 0.39 -9.31
CA LEU A 109 0.65 1.26 -8.57
C LEU A 109 -0.62 1.58 -9.38
N LEU A 110 -0.45 1.76 -10.69
CA LEU A 110 -1.56 1.99 -11.59
C LEU A 110 -2.49 0.77 -11.68
N GLU A 111 -1.91 -0.43 -11.77
CA GLU A 111 -2.68 -1.68 -11.77
C GLU A 111 -3.43 -1.88 -10.44
N LEU A 112 -2.80 -1.63 -9.29
CA LEU A 112 -3.47 -1.71 -7.98
C LEU A 112 -4.67 -0.78 -7.89
N ARG A 113 -4.53 0.47 -8.36
CA ARG A 113 -5.64 1.42 -8.42
C ARG A 113 -6.75 0.93 -9.35
N ASP A 114 -6.39 0.45 -10.53
CA ASP A 114 -7.35 0.03 -11.54
C ASP A 114 -8.12 -1.22 -11.08
N ARG A 115 -7.47 -2.14 -10.38
CA ARG A 115 -8.14 -3.27 -9.70
C ARG A 115 -9.08 -2.78 -8.61
N GLU A 116 -8.66 -1.84 -7.74
CA GLU A 116 -9.53 -1.30 -6.68
C GLU A 116 -10.78 -0.65 -7.27
N LEU A 117 -10.60 0.10 -8.36
CA LEU A 117 -11.69 0.71 -9.09
C LEU A 117 -12.66 -0.33 -9.65
N ARG A 118 -12.18 -1.41 -10.27
CA ARG A 118 -13.04 -2.51 -10.78
C ARG A 118 -13.81 -3.19 -9.66
N ALA A 119 -13.12 -3.60 -8.58
CA ALA A 119 -13.76 -4.25 -7.44
C ALA A 119 -14.85 -3.38 -6.80
N ARG A 120 -14.63 -2.06 -6.69
CA ARG A 120 -15.65 -1.13 -6.20
C ARG A 120 -16.79 -0.96 -7.20
N PHE A 121 -16.51 -0.90 -8.49
CA PHE A 121 -17.55 -0.82 -9.51
C PHE A 121 -18.48 -2.03 -9.45
N ASP A 122 -17.93 -3.24 -9.35
CA ASP A 122 -18.69 -4.48 -9.21
C ASP A 122 -19.55 -4.45 -7.94
N SER A 123 -19.00 -3.97 -6.83
CA SER A 123 -19.77 -3.81 -5.58
C SER A 123 -20.90 -2.78 -5.71
N LEU A 124 -20.70 -1.65 -6.39
CA LEU A 124 -21.69 -0.57 -6.50
C LEU A 124 -22.83 -0.92 -7.46
N THR A 125 -22.53 -1.69 -8.51
CA THR A 125 -23.51 -2.07 -9.53
C THR A 125 -24.51 -3.13 -9.07
N THR A 126 -24.30 -3.73 -7.90
CA THR A 126 -25.28 -4.62 -7.27
C THR A 126 -26.53 -3.88 -6.77
N GLY A 127 -26.40 -2.59 -6.42
CA GLY A 127 -27.48 -1.81 -5.81
C GLY A 127 -27.85 -0.53 -6.58
N GLN A 128 -27.08 -0.14 -7.59
CA GLN A 128 -27.30 1.09 -8.34
C GLN A 128 -26.92 0.94 -9.82
N SER A 129 -27.40 1.86 -10.66
CA SER A 129 -27.07 1.85 -12.09
C SER A 129 -25.58 2.16 -12.31
N ALA A 130 -25.01 1.55 -13.36
CA ALA A 130 -23.60 1.74 -13.72
C ALA A 130 -23.20 3.22 -13.90
N ASN A 131 -24.09 4.07 -14.42
CA ASN A 131 -23.82 5.50 -14.58
C ASN A 131 -23.67 6.22 -13.23
N ILE A 132 -24.49 5.86 -12.23
CA ILE A 132 -24.38 6.45 -10.89
C ILE A 132 -23.08 5.97 -10.23
N SER A 133 -22.76 4.67 -10.37
CA SER A 133 -21.50 4.11 -9.86
C SER A 133 -20.26 4.79 -10.47
N VAL A 134 -20.25 5.06 -11.78
CA VAL A 134 -19.14 5.78 -12.44
C VAL A 134 -19.00 7.21 -11.90
N ARG A 135 -20.11 7.93 -11.69
CA ARG A 135 -20.07 9.30 -11.16
C ARG A 135 -19.49 9.33 -9.73
N GLU A 136 -19.83 8.37 -8.90
CA GLU A 136 -19.25 8.22 -7.56
C GLU A 136 -17.74 7.94 -7.63
N LEU A 137 -17.35 6.98 -8.46
CA LEU A 137 -15.94 6.61 -8.65
C LEU A 137 -15.11 7.77 -9.23
N ALA A 138 -15.68 8.60 -10.11
CA ALA A 138 -15.04 9.80 -10.64
C ALA A 138 -14.65 10.78 -9.53
N GLY A 139 -15.59 11.03 -8.60
CA GLY A 139 -15.35 11.89 -7.44
C GLY A 139 -14.31 11.33 -6.48
N ARG A 140 -14.27 10.00 -6.29
CA ARG A 140 -13.36 9.32 -5.38
C ARG A 140 -11.93 9.21 -5.91
N PHE A 141 -11.77 8.68 -7.12
CA PHE A 141 -10.46 8.46 -7.74
C PHE A 141 -9.92 9.69 -8.47
N LYS A 142 -10.69 10.79 -8.54
CA LYS A 142 -10.35 12.02 -9.27
C LYS A 142 -10.05 11.74 -10.75
N LEU A 143 -10.87 10.89 -11.36
CA LEU A 143 -10.77 10.49 -12.76
C LEU A 143 -12.01 10.98 -13.53
N ALA A 144 -11.82 11.32 -14.80
CA ALA A 144 -12.94 11.59 -15.69
C ALA A 144 -13.70 10.28 -16.00
N ASP A 145 -15.02 10.37 -16.20
CA ASP A 145 -15.90 9.25 -16.52
C ASP A 145 -15.37 8.42 -17.69
N ARG A 146 -14.92 9.07 -18.77
CA ARG A 146 -14.31 8.41 -19.94
C ARG A 146 -13.10 7.54 -19.58
N THR A 147 -12.32 7.96 -18.58
CA THR A 147 -11.15 7.21 -18.11
C THR A 147 -11.58 6.00 -17.31
N ILE A 148 -12.61 6.13 -16.48
CA ILE A 148 -13.19 5.02 -15.71
C ILE A 148 -13.74 3.97 -16.67
N TRP A 149 -14.58 4.36 -17.64
CA TRP A 149 -15.07 3.44 -18.66
C TRP A 149 -13.96 2.72 -19.42
N ARG A 150 -12.87 3.44 -19.72
CA ARG A 150 -11.69 2.85 -20.37
C ARG A 150 -10.95 1.86 -19.46
N ILE A 151 -10.89 2.11 -18.16
CA ILE A 151 -10.29 1.17 -17.19
C ILE A 151 -11.15 -0.09 -17.07
N LEU A 152 -12.47 0.08 -16.95
CA LEU A 152 -13.42 -1.03 -16.85
C LEU A 152 -13.39 -1.96 -18.08
N LYS A 153 -13.20 -1.39 -19.27
CA LYS A 153 -13.11 -2.15 -20.53
C LYS A 153 -11.75 -2.82 -20.78
N ARG A 154 -10.70 -2.41 -20.06
CA ARG A 154 -9.36 -2.95 -20.27
C ARG A 154 -9.16 -4.19 -19.39
N PRO A 155 -8.55 -5.26 -19.91
CA PRO A 155 -8.11 -6.38 -19.07
C PRO A 155 -7.07 -5.89 -18.05
N SER A 156 -6.94 -6.61 -16.94
CA SER A 156 -5.86 -6.41 -15.99
C SER A 156 -4.51 -6.63 -16.68
N ARG A 157 -3.49 -5.88 -16.28
CA ARG A 157 -2.14 -6.02 -16.87
C ARG A 157 -1.46 -7.32 -16.46
N VAL A 158 -1.87 -7.84 -15.31
CA VAL A 158 -1.44 -9.10 -14.72
C VAL A 158 -2.68 -9.84 -14.21
N PRO A 159 -2.68 -11.18 -14.21
CA PRO A 159 -3.79 -11.96 -13.70
C PRO A 159 -4.15 -11.54 -12.28
N ASP A 160 -5.44 -11.32 -12.04
CA ASP A 160 -5.92 -11.02 -10.70
C ASP A 160 -6.00 -12.33 -9.92
N PRO A 161 -5.27 -12.49 -8.79
CA PRO A 161 -5.25 -13.75 -8.04
C PRO A 161 -6.61 -14.07 -7.39
N THR A 162 -7.49 -13.07 -7.28
CA THR A 162 -8.85 -13.19 -6.72
C THR A 162 -9.93 -13.43 -7.76
N GLN A 163 -9.63 -13.34 -9.07
CA GLN A 163 -10.59 -13.73 -10.11
C GLN A 163 -10.36 -15.19 -10.52
N PRO A 164 -11.29 -16.12 -10.22
CA PRO A 164 -11.23 -17.45 -10.79
C PRO A 164 -11.36 -17.31 -12.32
N SER A 165 -10.38 -17.86 -13.04
CA SER A 165 -10.43 -17.96 -14.49
C SER A 165 -11.73 -18.65 -14.90
N LEU A 166 -12.59 -17.95 -15.64
CA LEU A 166 -13.72 -18.53 -16.36
C LEU A 166 -13.17 -19.42 -17.47
N PHE A 167 -12.88 -20.68 -17.13
CA PHE A 167 -12.78 -21.79 -18.07
C PHE A 167 -14.11 -22.54 -18.08
#